data_AF-A0A381ZD51-F1
#
_entry.id   AF-A0A381ZD51-F1
#
_cell.length_a   1.000
_cell.length_b   1.000
_cell.length_c   1.000
_cell.angle_alpha   90.00
_cell.angle_beta   90.00
_cell.angle_gamma   90.00
#
_symmetry.space_group_name_H-M   'P 1'
#
loop_
_entity.id
_entity.type
_entity.pdbx_description
1 polymer ?
#
loop_
_entity_poly.entity_id
_entity_poly.type
_entity_poly.pdbx_seq_one_letter_code
_entity_poly.pdbx_strand_id
1 'polypeptide(L)'
;MIKDNDDELMVITMEECGELIQACSKAMRTREYSSQQLTEEVGDVMCMVGLLMQYGLIDEEEVEKRVNVKLAKLAKWSYLVEDNEEHQEIRNDDRRRNTKRRR
;
A
#
# COMPACT_ATOMS: atom_id res chain seq x y z
N MET A 1 -23.77 21.08 -0.79
CA MET A 1 -22.34 21.38 -0.63
C MET A 1 -21.84 20.39 0.40
N ILE A 2 -21.30 19.26 -0.04
CA ILE A 2 -20.75 18.25 0.88
C ILE A 2 -19.57 18.94 1.55
N LYS A 3 -19.67 19.15 2.87
CA LYS A 3 -18.54 19.49 3.75
C LYS A 3 -18.21 18.20 4.51
N ASP A 4 -17.79 17.18 3.78
CA ASP A 4 -17.15 16.01 4.39
C ASP A 4 -15.75 15.98 3.82
N ASN A 5 -14.81 16.54 4.58
CA ASN A 5 -13.39 16.54 4.23
C ASN A 5 -12.87 15.10 4.03
N ASP A 6 -13.51 14.12 4.66
CA ASP A 6 -13.21 12.70 4.49
C ASP A 6 -13.60 12.19 3.10
N ASP A 7 -14.77 12.56 2.57
CA ASP A 7 -15.20 12.18 1.21
C ASP A 7 -14.28 12.80 0.15
N GLU A 8 -13.92 14.08 0.33
CA GLU A 8 -12.95 14.76 -0.55
C GLU A 8 -11.59 14.07 -0.51
N LEU A 9 -11.10 13.74 0.69
CA LEU A 9 -9.85 13.01 0.87
C LEU A 9 -9.90 11.63 0.21
N MET A 10 -11.01 10.90 0.32
CA MET A 10 -11.18 9.62 -0.39
C MET A 10 -11.17 9.79 -1.91
N VAL A 11 -11.87 10.79 -2.43
CA VAL A 11 -11.95 11.06 -3.88
C VAL A 11 -10.57 11.37 -4.45
N ILE A 12 -9.84 12.31 -3.85
CA ILE A 12 -8.50 12.68 -4.31
C ILE A 12 -7.55 11.48 -4.17
N THR A 13 -7.60 10.74 -3.05
CA THR A 13 -6.78 9.52 -2.88
C THR A 13 -7.02 8.50 -4.01
N MET A 14 -8.28 8.33 -4.46
CA MET A 14 -8.61 7.45 -5.58
C MET A 14 -8.06 7.98 -6.91
N GLU A 15 -8.11 9.29 -7.14
CA GLU A 15 -7.56 9.95 -8.33
C GLU A 15 -6.04 9.71 -8.42
N GLU A 16 -5.28 10.01 -7.35
CA GLU A 16 -3.82 9.83 -7.31
C GLU A 16 -3.41 8.36 -7.50
N CYS A 17 -4.16 7.42 -6.92
CA CYS A 17 -3.92 5.99 -7.17
C CYS A 17 -4.14 5.63 -8.65
N GLY A 18 -5.11 6.26 -9.31
CA GLY A 18 -5.39 6.09 -10.74
C GLY A 18 -4.26 6.64 -11.63
N GLU A 19 -3.65 7.76 -11.25
CA GLU A 19 -2.51 8.34 -11.97
C GLU A 19 -1.25 7.49 -11.78
N LEU A 20 -0.98 7.01 -10.55
CA LEU A 20 0.11 6.07 -10.28
C LEU A 20 -0.01 4.75 -11.09
N ILE A 21 -1.22 4.22 -11.24
CA ILE A 21 -1.47 3.04 -12.11
C ILE A 21 -1.05 3.36 -13.56
N GLN A 22 -1.42 4.53 -14.07
CA GLN A 22 -1.09 4.95 -15.43
C GLN A 22 0.43 5.13 -15.61
N ALA A 23 1.10 5.77 -14.66
CA ALA A 23 2.56 5.93 -14.67
C ALA A 23 3.29 4.58 -14.63
N CYS A 24 2.86 3.64 -13.79
CA CYS A 24 3.39 2.27 -13.77
C CYS A 24 3.19 1.56 -15.12
N SER A 25 2.00 1.66 -15.70
CA SER A 25 1.69 1.06 -17.01
C SER A 25 2.58 1.64 -18.12
N LYS A 26 2.79 2.97 -18.11
CA LYS A 26 3.68 3.66 -19.04
C LYS A 26 5.12 3.19 -18.87
N ALA A 27 5.65 3.13 -17.65
CA ALA A 27 6.99 2.64 -17.33
C ALA A 27 7.22 1.20 -17.85
N MET A 28 6.22 0.31 -17.67
CA MET A 28 6.28 -1.06 -18.20
C MET A 28 6.33 -1.09 -19.74
N ARG A 29 5.54 -0.25 -20.41
CA ARG A 29 5.48 -0.18 -21.88
C ARG A 29 6.75 0.42 -22.47
N THR A 30 7.31 1.47 -21.86
CA THR A 30 8.51 2.16 -22.35
C THR A 30 9.82 1.54 -21.87
N ARG A 31 9.76 0.64 -20.86
CA ARG A 31 10.93 0.10 -20.13
C ARG A 31 11.73 1.17 -19.37
N GLU A 32 11.12 2.32 -19.11
CA GLU A 32 11.69 3.41 -18.33
C GLU A 32 11.09 3.38 -16.92
N TYR A 33 11.74 2.66 -16.01
CA TYR A 33 11.27 2.44 -14.62
C TYR A 33 11.73 3.51 -13.63
N SER A 34 12.46 4.52 -14.11
CA SER A 34 12.87 5.68 -13.34
C SER A 34 12.55 6.90 -14.20
N SER A 35 11.47 7.61 -13.83
CA SER A 35 11.03 8.80 -14.54
C SER A 35 10.54 9.82 -13.52
N GLN A 36 10.65 11.10 -13.87
CA GLN A 36 10.13 12.17 -13.03
C GLN A 36 8.62 12.01 -12.76
N GLN A 37 7.86 11.61 -13.79
CA GLN A 37 6.44 11.36 -13.67
C GLN A 37 6.14 10.27 -12.63
N LEU A 38 6.84 9.12 -12.67
CA LEU A 38 6.62 8.07 -11.69
C LEU A 38 6.92 8.54 -10.25
N THR A 39 7.95 9.38 -10.07
CA THR A 39 8.28 9.96 -8.76
C THR A 39 7.20 10.93 -8.28
N GLU A 40 6.63 11.73 -9.18
CA GLU A 40 5.52 12.66 -8.92
C GLU A 40 4.30 11.89 -8.41
N GLU A 41 3.80 10.93 -9.19
CA GLU A 41 2.59 10.17 -8.81
C GLU A 41 2.78 9.37 -7.49
N VAL A 42 3.98 8.84 -7.24
CA VAL A 42 4.29 8.17 -5.96
C VAL A 42 4.26 9.17 -4.81
N GLY A 43 4.81 10.37 -5.02
CA GLY A 43 4.79 11.46 -4.04
C GLY A 43 3.38 11.88 -3.69
N ASP A 44 2.50 12.02 -4.68
CA ASP A 44 1.12 12.42 -4.48
C ASP A 44 0.33 11.36 -3.71
N VAL A 45 0.45 10.07 -4.07
CA VAL A 45 -0.14 8.98 -3.27
C VAL A 45 0.39 8.96 -1.84
N MET A 46 1.69 9.17 -1.63
CA MET A 46 2.26 9.23 -0.27
C MET A 46 1.73 10.42 0.53
N CYS A 47 1.53 11.58 -0.10
CA CYS A 47 0.88 12.74 0.50
C CYS A 47 -0.53 12.39 0.99
N MET A 48 -1.32 11.73 0.13
CA MET A 48 -2.68 11.33 0.47
C MET A 48 -2.73 10.32 1.62
N VAL A 49 -1.82 9.33 1.63
CA VAL A 49 -1.68 8.39 2.76
C VAL A 49 -1.33 9.11 4.07
N GLY A 50 -0.45 10.11 4.01
CA GLY A 50 -0.11 10.94 5.17
C GLY A 50 -1.32 11.71 5.70
N LEU A 51 -2.16 12.26 4.83
CA LEU A 51 -3.40 12.93 5.23
C LEU A 51 -4.38 11.95 5.90
N LEU A 52 -4.54 10.72 5.38
CA LEU A 52 -5.38 9.70 5.99
C LEU A 52 -4.96 9.40 7.45
N MET A 53 -3.65 9.36 7.73
CA MET A 53 -3.12 9.19 9.09
C MET A 53 -3.36 10.43 9.95
N GLN A 54 -3.09 11.63 9.42
CA GLN A 54 -3.25 12.89 10.15
C GLN A 54 -4.69 13.17 10.57
N TYR A 55 -5.66 12.82 9.72
CA TYR A 55 -7.09 12.93 10.04
C TYR A 55 -7.61 11.77 10.92
N GLY A 56 -6.77 10.79 11.26
CA GLY A 56 -7.13 9.68 12.14
C GLY A 56 -8.04 8.63 11.47
N LEU A 57 -8.09 8.59 10.14
CA LEU A 57 -8.87 7.61 9.39
C LEU A 57 -8.19 6.25 9.33
N ILE A 58 -6.86 6.24 9.45
CA ILE A 58 -6.04 5.03 9.59
C ILE A 58 -4.97 5.23 10.65
N ASP A 59 -4.62 4.13 11.34
CA ASP A 59 -3.58 4.11 12.36
C ASP A 59 -2.23 3.69 11.77
N GLU A 60 -1.18 4.44 12.06
CA GLU A 60 0.17 4.21 11.51
C GLU A 60 0.75 2.86 11.95
N GLU A 61 0.61 2.49 13.23
CA GLU A 61 1.13 1.22 13.75
C GLU A 61 0.41 0.02 13.11
N GLU A 62 -0.90 0.12 12.91
CA GLU A 62 -1.67 -0.90 12.19
C GLU A 62 -1.26 -1.00 10.72
N VAL A 63 -0.99 0.12 10.05
CA VAL A 63 -0.47 0.12 8.68
C VAL A 63 0.89 -0.57 8.62
N GLU A 64 1.82 -0.26 9.53
CA GLU A 64 3.14 -0.90 9.57
C GLU A 64 3.03 -2.43 9.79
N LYS A 65 2.17 -2.87 10.72
CA LYS A 65 1.87 -4.30 10.91
C LYS A 65 1.36 -4.94 9.61
N ARG A 66 0.53 -4.24 8.84
CA ARG A 66 0.03 -4.72 7.54
C ARG A 66 1.10 -4.74 6.45
N VAL A 67 2.03 -3.79 6.44
CA VAL A 67 3.21 -3.80 5.55
C VAL A 67 4.04 -5.04 5.79
N ASN A 68 4.34 -5.38 7.05
CA ASN A 68 5.10 -6.60 7.40
C ASN A 68 4.41 -7.87 6.93
N VAL A 69 3.08 -7.97 7.09
CA VAL A 69 2.29 -9.10 6.55
C VAL A 69 2.36 -9.16 5.03
N LYS A 70 2.34 -8.01 4.33
CA LYS A 70 2.45 -7.95 2.87
C LYS A 70 3.84 -8.33 2.39
N LEU A 71 4.91 -7.84 3.02
CA LEU A 71 6.30 -8.21 2.74
C LEU A 71 6.50 -9.72 2.89
N ALA A 72 6.06 -10.28 4.02
CA ALA A 72 6.11 -11.72 4.24
C ALA A 72 5.34 -12.50 3.17
N LYS A 73 4.20 -12.00 2.68
CA LYS A 73 3.48 -12.62 1.55
C LYS A 73 4.25 -12.50 0.23
N LEU A 74 4.84 -11.34 -0.05
CA LEU A 74 5.64 -11.12 -1.26
C LEU A 74 6.86 -12.02 -1.29
N ALA A 75 7.57 -12.18 -0.16
CA ALA A 75 8.70 -13.09 -0.05
C ALA A 75 8.40 -14.52 -0.50
N LYS A 76 7.16 -14.98 -0.28
CA LYS A 76 6.73 -16.31 -0.74
C LYS A 76 6.28 -16.36 -2.21
N TRP A 77 5.67 -15.29 -2.71
CA TRP A 77 4.90 -15.32 -3.97
C TRP A 77 5.48 -14.40 -5.06
N SER A 78 6.61 -13.75 -4.80
CA SER A 78 7.34 -12.91 -5.75
C SER A 78 8.85 -13.03 -5.51
N TYR A 79 9.64 -12.40 -6.38
CA TYR A 79 11.10 -12.34 -6.28
C TYR A 79 11.59 -11.00 -5.70
N LEU A 80 10.68 -10.24 -5.05
CA LEU A 80 10.98 -8.88 -4.58
C LEU A 80 11.64 -8.83 -3.20
N VAL A 81 11.47 -9.90 -2.41
CA VAL A 81 11.96 -10.01 -1.02
C VAL A 81 12.40 -11.45 -0.79
N GLU A 82 13.44 -11.65 0.02
CA GLU A 82 13.94 -12.98 0.38
C GLU A 82 12.99 -13.70 1.37
N ASP A 83 12.77 -15.01 1.18
CA ASP A 83 11.93 -15.82 2.06
C ASP A 83 12.67 -16.37 3.29
N ASN A 84 13.01 -15.48 4.21
CA ASN A 84 13.69 -15.83 5.47
C ASN A 84 12.75 -16.40 6.54
N GLU A 85 13.32 -16.87 7.66
CA GLU A 85 12.58 -17.48 8.76
C GLU A 85 11.55 -16.53 9.39
N GLU A 86 11.90 -15.25 9.55
CA GLU A 86 10.99 -14.22 10.08
C GLU A 86 9.72 -14.10 9.23
N HIS A 87 9.86 -14.03 7.91
CA HIS A 87 8.73 -13.97 6.98
C HIS A 87 7.89 -15.24 7.00
N GLN A 88 8.51 -16.41 7.20
CA GLN A 88 7.80 -17.66 7.40
C GLN A 88 6.95 -17.64 8.68
N GLU A 89 7.50 -17.13 9.78
CA GLU A 89 6.81 -16.99 11.07
C GLU A 89 5.62 -16.02 10.99
N ILE A 90 5.81 -14.83 10.42
CA ILE A 90 4.75 -13.82 10.24
C ILE A 90 3.57 -14.41 9.47
N ARG A 91 3.83 -15.15 8.38
CA ARG A 91 2.76 -15.81 7.60
C ARG A 91 2.04 -16.89 8.39
N ASN A 92 2.78 -17.67 9.18
CA ASN A 92 2.18 -18.73 10.01
C ASN A 92 1.27 -18.14 11.09
N ASP A 93 1.68 -17.01 11.68
CA ASP A 93 0.84 -16.31 12.65
C ASP A 93 -0.40 -15.66 12.02
N ASP A 94 -0.29 -15.00 10.85
CA ASP A 94 -1.45 -14.46 10.10
C ASP A 94 -2.47 -15.56 9.79
N ARG A 95 -2.02 -16.76 9.41
CA ARG A 95 -2.89 -17.93 9.20
C ARG A 95 -3.59 -18.39 10.48
N ARG A 96 -2.88 -18.45 11.61
CA ARG A 96 -3.45 -18.83 12.91
C ARG A 96 -4.51 -17.83 13.35
N ARG A 97 -4.25 -16.53 13.23
CA ARG A 97 -5.21 -15.46 13.54
C ARG A 97 -6.48 -15.56 12.68
N ASN A 98 -6.32 -15.75 11.37
CA ASN A 98 -7.46 -15.89 10.46
C ASN A 98 -8.32 -17.14 10.74
N THR A 99 -7.69 -18.23 11.19
CA THR A 99 -8.42 -19.45 11.56
C THR A 99 -9.22 -19.25 12.84
N LYS A 100 -8.68 -18.51 13.82
CA LYS A 100 -9.40 -18.17 15.06
C LYS A 100 -10.60 -17.25 14.82
N ARG A 101 -10.47 -16.23 13.96
CA ARG A 101 -11.57 -15.29 13.62
C ARG A 101 -12.77 -15.94 12.92
N ARG A 102 -12.60 -17.15 12.36
CA ARG A 102 -13.65 -17.89 11.64
C ARG A 102 -14.44 -18.86 12.54
N ARG A 103 -14.07 -18.99 13.81
CA ARG A 103 -14.80 -19.75 14.83
C ARG A 103 -15.54 -18.77 15.73
#